data_AF-A0A0S8BJ18-F1
#
_entry.id   AF-A0A0S8BJ18-F1
#
_cell.length_a   1.000
_cell.length_b   1.000
_cell.length_c   1.000
_cell.angle_alpha   90.00
_cell.angle_beta   90.00
_cell.angle_gamma   90.00
#
_symmetry.space_group_name_H-M   'P 1'
#
loop_
_entity.id
_entity.type
_entity.pdbx_description
1 polymer ?
#
loop_
_entity_poly.entity_id
_entity_poly.type
_entity_poly.pdbx_seq_one_letter_code
_entity_poly.pdbx_strand_id
1 'polypeptide(L)'
;MNPLANSCFWPRAFVALWPMPESVGHPALRHWLSQQDSACSCLQQDCVIVDVTHLQSTAGSPHEIASGLQLLLNQGEHAATAIGVADDPIIAAFAARQAAASGIMAIAPWETQRHVDATSIAQLLGDKAGLARELRRAGIRTGGELAAVPGQVVQHLFAEPGLALWRACRGVSNASAPEISCRYNGVHCRVVLPPRTSSLRSVSSHVRRISGAFINALQRIQRHTRQIEFVVRIDNQPIASGTRVQLDISETRVVDLALLLVAAMKQSWNGASVTHLELSADNLLAPGGQLDMFSGI
;
A
#
# COMPACT_ATOMS: atom_id res chain seq x y z
N MET A 1 -19.71 2.05 19.14
CA MET A 1 -18.67 2.68 18.30
C MET A 1 -18.66 4.16 18.61
N ASN A 2 -17.48 4.78 18.71
CA ASN A 2 -17.33 6.19 19.07
C ASN A 2 -17.63 7.07 17.83
N PRO A 3 -18.64 7.94 17.82
CA PRO A 3 -19.02 8.72 16.62
C PRO A 3 -17.91 9.65 16.13
N LEU A 4 -16.95 10.02 16.98
CA LEU A 4 -15.77 10.82 16.60
C LEU A 4 -14.74 10.03 15.76
N ALA A 5 -14.74 8.69 15.83
CA ALA A 5 -13.85 7.85 15.02
C ALA A 5 -14.21 7.88 13.53
N ASN A 6 -15.49 8.13 13.22
CA ASN A 6 -16.04 8.07 11.85
C ASN A 6 -15.79 9.35 11.02
N SER A 7 -15.25 10.42 11.61
CA SER A 7 -15.06 11.72 10.92
C SER A 7 -13.61 12.18 10.83
N CYS A 8 -12.65 11.30 11.14
CA CYS A 8 -11.22 11.63 11.14
C CYS A 8 -10.47 11.01 9.97
N PHE A 9 -9.37 11.65 9.58
CA PHE A 9 -8.44 11.10 8.58
C PHE A 9 -7.46 10.14 9.22
N TRP A 10 -7.22 9.03 8.52
CA TRP A 10 -6.26 8.02 8.92
C TRP A 10 -5.00 8.14 8.07
N PRO A 11 -3.80 7.91 8.67
CA PRO A 11 -2.54 7.92 7.92
C PRO A 11 -2.52 6.93 6.75
N ARG A 12 -3.26 5.83 6.89
CA ARG A 12 -3.60 4.85 5.85
C ARG A 12 -5.05 4.45 6.00
N ALA A 13 -5.72 4.19 4.89
CA ALA A 13 -7.07 3.66 4.88
C ALA A 13 -7.28 2.74 3.69
N PHE A 14 -7.87 1.58 3.96
CA PHE A 14 -8.29 0.58 2.99
C PHE A 14 -9.77 0.32 3.14
N VAL A 15 -10.44 0.16 2.01
CA VAL A 15 -11.83 -0.30 1.93
C VAL A 15 -11.82 -1.69 1.31
N ALA A 16 -12.45 -2.66 1.97
CA ALA A 16 -12.61 -4.02 1.47
C ALA A 16 -14.09 -4.33 1.23
N LEU A 17 -14.39 -5.00 0.13
CA LEU A 17 -15.73 -5.44 -0.25
C LEU A 17 -15.82 -6.97 -0.14
N TRP A 18 -16.82 -7.47 0.59
CA TRP A 18 -17.05 -8.90 0.81
C TRP A 18 -18.55 -9.26 0.90
N PRO A 19 -19.02 -10.43 0.42
CA PRO A 19 -18.29 -11.36 -0.45
C PRO A 19 -17.87 -10.63 -1.72
N MET A 20 -16.78 -11.05 -2.38
CA MET A 20 -16.46 -10.53 -3.71
C MET A 20 -17.74 -10.68 -4.53
N PRO A 21 -18.40 -9.57 -4.89
CA PRO A 21 -19.63 -9.73 -5.61
C PRO A 21 -19.22 -10.33 -6.96
N GLU A 22 -20.03 -11.21 -7.56
CA GLU A 22 -19.80 -11.72 -8.92
C GLU A 22 -19.49 -10.57 -9.92
N SER A 23 -19.88 -9.37 -9.48
CA SER A 23 -19.71 -8.04 -9.98
C SER A 23 -18.34 -7.36 -9.79
N VAL A 24 -17.21 -8.07 -9.99
CA VAL A 24 -16.15 -7.41 -10.80
C VAL A 24 -16.76 -7.00 -12.15
N GLY A 25 -17.92 -7.53 -12.55
CA GLY A 25 -18.88 -6.98 -13.52
C GLY A 25 -19.83 -5.82 -13.12
N HIS A 26 -19.84 -5.28 -11.88
CA HIS A 26 -20.73 -4.15 -11.51
C HIS A 26 -20.26 -2.90 -12.28
N PRO A 27 -21.08 -2.30 -13.16
CA PRO A 27 -20.63 -1.18 -13.97
C PRO A 27 -20.19 0.00 -13.11
N ALA A 28 -20.92 0.30 -12.03
CA ALA A 28 -20.56 1.37 -11.12
C ALA A 28 -19.28 1.09 -10.30
N LEU A 29 -19.06 -0.14 -9.81
CA LEU A 29 -17.81 -0.49 -9.13
C LEU A 29 -16.62 -0.46 -10.11
N ARG A 30 -16.78 -1.01 -11.33
CA ARG A 30 -15.76 -0.92 -12.38
C ARG A 30 -15.42 0.53 -12.70
N HIS A 31 -16.45 1.35 -12.87
CA HIS A 31 -16.28 2.75 -13.17
C HIS A 31 -15.56 3.46 -12.02
N TRP A 32 -16.00 3.26 -10.78
CA TRP A 32 -15.37 3.82 -9.60
C TRP A 32 -13.92 3.36 -9.46
N LEU A 33 -13.64 2.05 -9.61
CA LEU A 33 -12.29 1.48 -9.61
C LEU A 33 -11.42 2.00 -10.75
N SER A 34 -11.97 2.24 -11.94
CA SER A 34 -11.23 2.79 -13.08
C SER A 34 -10.84 4.25 -12.90
N GLN A 35 -11.56 4.97 -12.03
CA GLN A 35 -11.17 6.31 -11.58
C GLN A 35 -10.10 6.26 -10.50
N GLN A 36 -9.89 5.11 -9.85
CA GLN A 36 -8.82 4.93 -8.87
C GLN A 36 -7.52 4.51 -9.56
N ASP A 37 -6.39 4.85 -8.94
CA ASP A 37 -5.08 4.44 -9.44
C ASP A 37 -5.02 2.90 -9.52
N SER A 38 -4.60 2.36 -10.67
CA SER A 38 -4.65 0.91 -10.94
C SER A 38 -3.78 0.07 -9.98
N ALA A 39 -2.82 0.72 -9.30
CA ALA A 39 -1.99 0.14 -8.26
C ALA A 39 -2.69 0.03 -6.89
N CYS A 40 -3.86 0.64 -6.70
CA CYS A 40 -4.57 0.71 -5.41
C CYS A 40 -5.53 -0.44 -5.15
N SER A 41 -5.76 -1.36 -6.10
CA SER A 41 -6.58 -2.54 -5.87
C SER A 41 -5.72 -3.79 -5.68
N CYS A 42 -5.75 -4.38 -4.48
CA CYS A 42 -5.24 -5.74 -4.28
C CYS A 42 -6.44 -6.68 -4.23
N LEU A 43 -6.47 -7.62 -5.16
CA LEU A 43 -7.36 -8.77 -5.07
C LEU A 43 -6.76 -9.70 -4.03
N GLN A 44 -7.38 -9.78 -2.84
CA GLN A 44 -7.27 -10.99 -2.05
C GLN A 44 -8.37 -11.94 -2.52
N GLN A 45 -8.09 -13.24 -2.50
CA GLN A 45 -8.83 -14.28 -3.25
C GLN A 45 -10.36 -14.25 -3.08
N ASP A 46 -10.88 -13.61 -2.02
CA ASP A 46 -12.29 -13.50 -1.65
C ASP A 46 -12.83 -12.06 -1.52
N CYS A 47 -12.00 -11.02 -1.66
CA CYS A 47 -12.39 -9.62 -1.47
C CYS A 47 -11.68 -8.64 -2.40
N VAL A 48 -12.39 -7.57 -2.76
CA VAL A 48 -11.81 -6.42 -3.47
C VAL A 48 -11.36 -5.42 -2.42
N ILE A 49 -10.05 -5.18 -2.32
CA ILE A 49 -9.49 -4.23 -1.38
C ILE A 49 -8.90 -3.05 -2.14
N VAL A 50 -9.29 -1.85 -1.73
CA VAL A 50 -8.87 -0.60 -2.36
C VAL A 50 -8.23 0.31 -1.32
N ASP A 51 -7.04 0.79 -1.63
CA ASP A 51 -6.40 1.85 -0.86
C ASP A 51 -7.07 3.20 -1.17
N VAL A 52 -7.75 3.74 -0.16
CA VAL A 52 -8.50 5.00 -0.24
C VAL A 52 -7.78 6.14 0.49
N THR A 53 -6.51 5.92 0.88
CA THR A 53 -5.76 6.90 1.70
C THR A 53 -5.75 8.29 1.05
N HIS A 54 -5.47 8.34 -0.25
CA HIS A 54 -5.40 9.57 -1.04
C HIS A 54 -6.77 10.21 -1.32
N LEU A 55 -7.87 9.46 -1.20
CA LEU A 55 -9.21 9.99 -1.39
C LEU A 55 -9.70 10.78 -0.17
N GLN A 56 -9.05 10.63 0.98
CA GLN A 56 -9.54 11.25 2.20
C GLN A 56 -9.55 12.78 2.13
N SER A 57 -8.61 13.39 1.39
CA SER A 57 -8.57 14.84 1.22
C SER A 57 -9.76 15.40 0.43
N THR A 58 -10.37 14.60 -0.45
CA THR A 58 -11.40 15.02 -1.41
C THR A 58 -12.77 14.41 -1.16
N ALA A 59 -12.84 13.19 -0.64
CA ALA A 59 -14.04 12.38 -0.45
C ALA A 59 -14.40 12.14 1.03
N GLY A 60 -13.63 12.69 1.97
CA GLY A 60 -13.95 12.65 3.39
C GLY A 60 -13.26 11.52 4.17
N SER A 61 -13.76 11.19 5.35
CA SER A 61 -13.20 10.13 6.18
C SER A 61 -13.28 8.75 5.49
N PRO A 62 -12.49 7.75 5.94
CA PRO A 62 -12.61 6.39 5.43
C PRO A 62 -14.03 5.81 5.53
N HIS A 63 -14.78 6.20 6.57
CA HIS A 63 -16.16 5.78 6.75
C HIS A 63 -17.13 6.49 5.78
N GLU A 64 -16.92 7.77 5.51
CA GLU A 64 -17.70 8.53 4.51
C GLU A 64 -17.47 7.96 3.11
N ILE A 65 -16.22 7.63 2.76
CA ILE A 65 -15.87 6.96 1.50
C ILE A 65 -16.59 5.62 1.38
N ALA A 66 -16.56 4.80 2.44
CA ALA A 66 -17.26 3.52 2.48
C ALA A 66 -18.78 3.67 2.36
N SER A 67 -19.35 4.71 2.99
CA SER A 67 -20.79 5.00 2.92
C SER A 67 -21.21 5.44 1.51
N GLY A 68 -20.41 6.27 0.85
CA GLY A 68 -20.61 6.62 -0.56
C GLY A 68 -20.54 5.40 -1.48
N LEU A 69 -19.58 4.50 -1.23
CA LEU A 69 -19.45 3.26 -1.98
C LEU A 69 -20.65 2.32 -1.75
N GLN A 70 -21.12 2.19 -0.50
CA GLN A 70 -22.31 1.42 -0.17
C GLN A 70 -23.56 1.93 -0.90
N LEU A 71 -23.76 3.26 -0.91
CA LEU A 71 -24.88 3.86 -1.64
C LEU A 71 -24.78 3.59 -3.14
N LEU A 72 -23.58 3.66 -3.72
CA LEU A 72 -23.33 3.37 -5.13
C LEU A 72 -23.57 1.88 -5.48
N LEU A 73 -23.23 0.96 -4.57
CA LEU A 73 -23.44 -0.48 -4.76
C LEU A 73 -24.89 -0.92 -4.51
N ASN A 74 -25.63 -0.19 -3.66
CA ASN A 74 -27.05 -0.46 -3.40
C ASN A 74 -27.97 0.08 -4.51
N GLN A 75 -27.46 0.84 -5.47
CA GLN A 75 -28.20 1.28 -6.66
C GLN A 75 -28.25 0.15 -7.70
N GLY A 76 -29.11 -0.86 -7.48
CA GLY A 76 -29.36 -1.94 -8.42
C GLY A 76 -29.87 -3.23 -7.78
N GLU A 77 -30.18 -4.25 -8.59
CA GLU A 77 -30.56 -5.59 -8.15
C GLU A 77 -29.30 -6.46 -7.93
N HIS A 78 -28.45 -6.07 -6.96
CA HIS A 78 -27.20 -6.76 -6.69
C HIS A 78 -27.16 -7.37 -5.29
N ALA A 79 -26.35 -8.42 -5.14
CA ALA A 79 -26.16 -9.09 -3.87
C ALA A 79 -25.60 -8.13 -2.80
N ALA A 80 -26.12 -8.27 -1.58
CA ALA A 80 -25.67 -7.56 -0.40
C ALA A 80 -24.15 -7.61 -0.25
N THR A 81 -23.48 -6.47 -0.40
CA THR A 81 -22.03 -6.36 -0.22
C THR A 81 -21.73 -5.68 1.11
N ALA A 82 -21.05 -6.39 1.99
CA ALA A 82 -20.51 -5.85 3.23
C ALA A 82 -19.20 -5.10 2.94
N ILE A 83 -18.98 -4.01 3.68
CA ILE A 83 -17.82 -3.14 3.51
C ILE A 83 -17.02 -3.09 4.80
N GLY A 84 -15.74 -3.43 4.70
CA GLY A 84 -14.76 -3.31 5.78
C GLY A 84 -13.86 -2.11 5.57
N VAL A 85 -13.54 -1.39 6.64
CA VAL A 85 -12.63 -0.24 6.60
C VAL A 85 -11.57 -0.41 7.68
N ALA A 86 -10.29 -0.34 7.32
CA ALA A 86 -9.18 -0.41 8.27
C ALA A 86 -7.93 0.30 7.73
N ASP A 87 -6.87 0.40 8.54
CA ASP A 87 -5.56 0.96 8.18
C ASP A 87 -4.56 -0.05 7.60
N ASP A 88 -4.99 -1.31 7.50
CA ASP A 88 -4.26 -2.44 6.92
C ASP A 88 -5.22 -3.29 6.04
N PRO A 89 -4.78 -3.78 4.87
CA PRO A 89 -5.64 -4.54 3.97
C PRO A 89 -6.17 -5.84 4.57
N ILE A 90 -5.38 -6.54 5.40
CA ILE A 90 -5.82 -7.78 6.06
C ILE A 90 -6.94 -7.47 7.06
N ILE A 91 -6.79 -6.38 7.83
CA ILE A 91 -7.78 -5.96 8.81
C ILE A 91 -9.04 -5.43 8.11
N ALA A 92 -8.92 -4.75 6.98
CA ALA A 92 -10.06 -4.29 6.20
C ALA A 92 -10.87 -5.48 5.67
N ALA A 93 -10.20 -6.50 5.12
CA ALA A 93 -10.85 -7.73 4.67
C ALA A 93 -11.53 -8.48 5.83
N PHE A 94 -10.87 -8.55 6.99
CA PHE A 94 -11.46 -9.10 8.20
C PHE A 94 -12.72 -8.32 8.64
N ALA A 95 -12.66 -6.98 8.66
CA ALA A 95 -13.80 -6.14 8.99
C ALA A 95 -14.98 -6.37 8.03
N ALA A 96 -14.71 -6.53 6.73
CA ALA A 96 -15.74 -6.79 5.72
C ALA A 96 -16.45 -8.13 5.96
N ARG A 97 -15.71 -9.18 6.34
CA ARG A 97 -16.28 -10.50 6.69
C ARG A 97 -17.10 -10.49 7.98
N GLN A 98 -16.77 -9.59 8.91
CA GLN A 98 -17.43 -9.48 10.21
C GLN A 98 -18.65 -8.55 10.18
N ALA A 99 -18.74 -7.68 9.18
CA ALA A 99 -19.88 -6.79 9.00
C ALA A 99 -21.17 -7.57 8.73
N ALA A 100 -22.29 -7.04 9.22
CA ALA A 100 -23.62 -7.54 8.85
C ALA A 100 -23.81 -7.47 7.32
N ALA A 101 -24.68 -8.31 6.77
CA ALA A 101 -25.02 -8.26 5.34
C ALA A 101 -25.46 -6.82 4.95
N SER A 102 -24.88 -6.28 3.88
CA SER A 102 -25.04 -4.86 3.48
C SER A 102 -24.69 -3.84 4.57
N GLY A 103 -23.76 -4.16 5.47
CA GLY A 103 -23.28 -3.29 6.54
C GLY A 103 -21.88 -2.74 6.28
N ILE A 104 -21.52 -1.69 7.02
CA ILE A 104 -20.16 -1.14 7.08
C ILE A 104 -19.58 -1.46 8.46
N MET A 105 -18.39 -2.06 8.50
CA MET A 105 -17.59 -2.19 9.72
C MET A 105 -16.27 -1.46 9.54
N ALA A 106 -16.08 -0.40 10.32
CA ALA A 106 -14.82 0.32 10.41
C ALA A 106 -14.06 -0.10 11.67
N ILE A 107 -12.81 -0.55 11.51
CA ILE A 107 -11.87 -0.81 12.58
C ILE A 107 -10.78 0.26 12.48
N ALA A 108 -10.85 1.26 13.36
CA ALA A 108 -9.85 2.32 13.37
C ALA A 108 -8.47 1.80 13.81
N PRO A 109 -7.36 2.46 13.43
CA PRO A 109 -6.00 2.04 13.80
C PRO A 109 -5.81 1.73 15.29
N TRP A 110 -6.41 2.55 16.17
CA TRP A 110 -6.32 2.38 17.63
C TRP A 110 -7.24 1.31 18.20
N GLU A 111 -8.17 0.78 17.41
CA GLU A 111 -9.08 -0.32 17.80
C GLU A 111 -8.57 -1.68 17.31
N THR A 112 -7.64 -1.73 16.34
CA THR A 112 -7.15 -2.95 15.70
C THR A 112 -6.77 -4.04 16.71
N GLN A 113 -5.94 -3.71 17.71
CA GLN A 113 -5.48 -4.69 18.69
C GLN A 113 -6.65 -5.38 19.42
N ARG A 114 -7.62 -4.59 19.87
CA ARG A 114 -8.82 -5.07 20.59
C ARG A 114 -9.62 -6.06 19.76
N HIS A 115 -9.71 -5.83 18.45
CA HIS A 115 -10.42 -6.73 17.54
C HIS A 115 -9.62 -7.98 17.18
N VAL A 116 -8.29 -7.92 17.22
CA VAL A 116 -7.42 -8.99 16.69
C VAL A 116 -6.93 -9.95 17.79
N ASP A 117 -6.79 -9.50 19.03
CA ASP A 117 -6.18 -10.27 20.13
C ASP A 117 -6.79 -11.67 20.33
N ALA A 118 -8.11 -11.73 20.45
CA ALA A 118 -8.86 -12.97 20.68
C ALA A 118 -9.31 -13.65 19.36
N THR A 119 -9.09 -13.01 18.21
CA THR A 119 -9.55 -13.52 16.92
C THR A 119 -8.61 -14.60 16.42
N SER A 120 -9.18 -15.72 15.95
CA SER A 120 -8.38 -16.81 15.41
C SER A 120 -7.68 -16.40 14.11
N ILE A 121 -6.50 -16.97 13.84
CA ILE A 121 -5.77 -16.74 12.59
C ILE A 121 -6.63 -17.09 11.36
N ALA A 122 -7.48 -18.11 11.46
CA ALA A 122 -8.38 -18.49 10.38
C ALA A 122 -9.42 -17.40 10.06
N GLN A 123 -9.97 -16.75 11.07
CA GLN A 123 -10.92 -15.64 10.86
C GLN A 123 -10.23 -14.41 10.26
N LEU A 124 -9.01 -14.08 10.71
CA LEU A 124 -8.24 -12.96 10.17
C LEU A 124 -7.90 -13.16 8.69
N LEU A 125 -7.52 -14.38 8.32
CA LEU A 125 -7.04 -14.70 6.97
C LEU A 125 -8.12 -15.17 5.99
N GLY A 126 -9.32 -15.49 6.46
CA GLY A 126 -10.38 -16.09 5.64
C GLY A 126 -9.94 -17.43 5.05
N ASP A 127 -10.18 -17.63 3.76
CA ASP A 127 -9.96 -18.90 3.05
C ASP A 127 -8.48 -19.26 2.81
N LYS A 128 -7.52 -18.48 3.32
CA LYS A 128 -6.08 -18.75 3.18
C LYS A 128 -5.60 -19.85 4.14
N ALA A 129 -6.03 -21.08 3.85
CA ALA A 129 -5.75 -22.25 4.68
C ALA A 129 -4.26 -22.56 4.86
N GLY A 130 -3.39 -22.17 3.91
CA GLY A 130 -1.94 -22.44 3.93
C GLY A 130 -1.22 -21.84 5.14
N LEU A 131 -1.14 -20.50 5.18
CA LEU A 131 -0.49 -19.76 6.26
C LEU A 131 -1.17 -20.02 7.62
N ALA A 132 -2.51 -20.10 7.64
CA ALA A 132 -3.25 -20.40 8.86
C ALA A 132 -2.94 -21.79 9.43
N ARG A 133 -2.61 -22.76 8.58
CA ARG A 133 -2.20 -24.11 8.99
C ARG A 133 -0.75 -24.14 9.49
N GLU A 134 0.15 -23.40 8.85
CA GLU A 134 1.54 -23.29 9.27
C GLU A 134 1.67 -22.63 10.64
N LEU A 135 0.98 -21.50 10.85
CA LEU A 135 0.92 -20.82 12.15
C LEU A 135 0.36 -21.74 13.24
N ARG A 136 -0.73 -22.46 12.95
CA ARG A 136 -1.30 -23.44 13.88
C ARG A 136 -0.33 -24.56 14.24
N ARG A 137 0.47 -25.06 13.29
CA ARG A 137 1.50 -26.08 13.54
C ARG A 137 2.62 -25.55 14.44
N ALA A 138 2.92 -24.25 14.36
CA ALA A 138 3.85 -23.57 15.25
C ALA A 138 3.25 -23.21 16.62
N GLY A 139 2.02 -23.62 16.91
CA GLY A 139 1.33 -23.33 18.16
C GLY A 139 0.63 -21.97 18.22
N ILE A 140 0.60 -21.22 17.12
CA ILE A 140 -0.01 -19.89 17.01
C ILE A 140 -1.43 -20.01 16.45
N ARG A 141 -2.42 -19.63 17.25
CA ARG A 141 -3.86 -19.81 16.98
C ARG A 141 -4.63 -18.50 16.90
N THR A 142 -4.21 -17.47 17.63
CA THR A 142 -4.85 -16.15 17.61
C THR A 142 -3.94 -15.04 17.12
N GLY A 143 -4.54 -13.91 16.74
CA GLY A 143 -3.80 -12.70 16.39
C GLY A 143 -2.94 -12.17 17.54
N GLY A 144 -3.44 -12.24 18.78
CA GLY A 144 -2.68 -11.84 19.98
C GLY A 144 -1.45 -12.72 20.22
N GLU A 145 -1.58 -14.04 20.04
CA GLU A 145 -0.45 -14.97 20.13
C GLU A 145 0.60 -14.66 19.05
N LEU A 146 0.18 -14.39 17.81
CA LEU A 146 1.09 -13.99 16.74
C LEU A 146 1.79 -12.67 17.09
N ALA A 147 1.05 -11.66 17.53
CA ALA A 147 1.58 -10.32 17.88
C ALA A 147 2.68 -10.36 18.96
N ALA A 148 2.62 -11.36 19.85
CA ALA A 148 3.60 -11.58 20.91
C ALA A 148 4.93 -12.19 20.41
N VAL A 149 4.94 -12.84 19.25
CA VAL A 149 6.16 -13.44 18.68
C VAL A 149 7.13 -12.35 18.22
N PRO A 150 8.46 -12.50 18.42
CA PRO A 150 9.43 -11.57 17.86
C PRO A 150 9.36 -11.53 16.33
N GLY A 151 9.29 -10.32 15.74
CA GLY A 151 9.09 -10.15 14.29
C GLY A 151 10.17 -10.83 13.42
N GLN A 152 11.42 -10.90 13.89
CA GLN A 152 12.49 -11.62 13.18
C GLN A 152 12.23 -13.13 13.08
N VAL A 153 11.65 -13.73 14.13
CA VAL A 153 11.27 -15.14 14.13
C VAL A 153 10.12 -15.38 13.15
N VAL A 154 9.12 -14.48 13.14
CA VAL A 154 8.01 -14.55 12.18
C VAL A 154 8.52 -14.45 10.74
N GLN A 155 9.42 -13.49 10.47
CA GLN A 155 10.02 -13.32 9.14
C GLN A 155 10.79 -14.56 8.69
N HIS A 156 11.54 -15.19 9.60
CA HIS A 156 12.32 -16.38 9.29
C HIS A 156 11.44 -17.60 9.00
N LEU A 157 10.36 -17.79 9.78
CA LEU A 157 9.52 -18.99 9.69
C LEU A 157 8.40 -18.89 8.64
N PHE A 158 7.85 -17.70 8.43
CA PHE A 158 6.63 -17.50 7.63
C PHE A 158 6.80 -16.46 6.51
N ALA A 159 8.04 -15.99 6.29
CA ALA A 159 8.39 -14.99 5.29
C ALA A 159 7.53 -13.71 5.38
N GLU A 160 7.42 -12.97 4.28
CA GLU A 160 6.61 -11.75 4.23
C GLU A 160 5.11 -11.96 4.49
N PRO A 161 4.44 -13.03 4.03
CA PRO A 161 3.02 -13.23 4.34
C PRO A 161 2.73 -13.33 5.84
N GLY A 162 3.56 -14.05 6.60
CA GLY A 162 3.43 -14.10 8.06
C GLY A 162 3.82 -12.79 8.72
N LEU A 163 4.87 -12.13 8.22
CA LEU A 163 5.29 -10.84 8.77
C LEU A 163 4.25 -9.74 8.52
N ALA A 164 3.57 -9.74 7.37
CA ALA A 164 2.46 -8.84 7.06
C ALA A 164 1.29 -9.06 8.03
N LEU A 165 0.88 -10.32 8.23
CA LEU A 165 -0.16 -10.64 9.22
C LEU A 165 0.26 -10.24 10.63
N TRP A 166 1.52 -10.46 11.00
CA TRP A 166 2.04 -10.07 12.31
C TRP A 166 2.01 -8.55 12.52
N ARG A 167 2.39 -7.75 11.51
CA ARG A 167 2.28 -6.28 11.55
C ARG A 167 0.82 -5.84 11.73
N ALA A 168 -0.09 -6.45 10.96
CA ALA A 168 -1.53 -6.21 11.06
C ALA A 168 -2.07 -6.54 12.47
N CYS A 169 -1.65 -7.67 13.06
CA CYS A 169 -2.06 -8.08 14.40
C CYS A 169 -1.54 -7.19 15.53
N ARG A 170 -0.52 -6.37 15.27
CA ARG A 170 0.02 -5.40 16.23
C ARG A 170 -0.54 -3.99 16.06
N GLY A 171 -1.42 -3.77 15.09
CA GLY A 171 -1.86 -2.43 14.69
C GLY A 171 -0.70 -1.55 14.22
N VAL A 172 0.43 -2.15 13.79
CA VAL A 172 1.57 -1.40 13.26
C VAL A 172 1.39 -1.30 11.76
N SER A 173 0.43 -0.48 11.33
CA SER A 173 0.35 -0.09 9.92
C SER A 173 1.58 0.76 9.60
N ASN A 174 2.42 0.28 8.68
CA ASN A 174 3.55 1.07 8.19
C ASN A 174 3.00 2.06 7.17
N ALA A 175 2.37 3.12 7.68
CA ALA A 175 1.49 3.99 6.91
C ALA A 175 2.14 4.66 5.69
N SER A 176 3.46 4.66 5.64
CA SER A 176 4.25 5.18 4.52
C SER A 176 5.42 4.28 4.18
N ALA A 177 5.22 2.97 4.29
CA ALA A 177 6.12 1.98 3.73
C ALA A 177 6.20 2.16 2.21
N PRO A 178 7.39 2.21 1.64
CA PRO A 178 7.53 2.09 0.20
C PRO A 178 7.07 0.71 -0.26
N GLU A 179 6.13 0.69 -1.20
CA GLU A 179 5.74 -0.46 -2.00
C GLU A 179 6.80 -0.65 -3.09
N ILE A 180 7.43 -1.82 -3.15
CA ILE A 180 8.55 -2.10 -4.05
C ILE A 180 8.17 -3.22 -5.00
N SER A 181 8.25 -2.95 -6.30
CA SER A 181 8.12 -3.94 -7.37
C SER A 181 9.45 -4.05 -8.09
N CYS A 182 10.04 -5.25 -8.05
CA CYS A 182 11.28 -5.54 -8.78
C CYS A 182 10.98 -6.55 -9.88
N ARG A 183 11.34 -6.19 -11.11
CA ARG A 183 11.37 -7.07 -12.28
C ARG A 183 12.83 -7.22 -12.74
N TYR A 184 13.08 -8.16 -13.64
CA TYR A 184 14.42 -8.41 -14.17
C TYR A 184 15.09 -7.14 -14.75
N ASN A 185 14.32 -6.29 -15.44
CA ASN A 185 14.81 -5.09 -16.11
C ASN A 185 14.21 -3.79 -15.56
N GLY A 186 13.66 -3.80 -14.34
CA GLY A 186 13.07 -2.59 -13.79
C GLY A 186 12.81 -2.65 -12.29
N VAL A 187 12.96 -1.51 -11.63
CA VAL A 187 12.59 -1.30 -10.22
C VAL A 187 11.59 -0.15 -10.18
N HIS A 188 10.45 -0.39 -9.54
CA HIS A 188 9.44 0.61 -9.28
C HIS A 188 9.15 0.65 -7.78
N CYS A 189 9.37 1.81 -7.17
CA CYS A 189 9.02 2.09 -5.79
C CYS A 189 7.89 3.11 -5.76
N ARG A 190 6.93 2.92 -4.87
CA ARG A 190 5.81 3.84 -4.63
C ARG A 190 5.62 4.03 -3.15
N VAL A 191 5.24 5.22 -2.71
CA VAL A 191 4.78 5.44 -1.33
C VAL A 191 3.54 6.31 -1.36
N VAL A 192 2.53 5.87 -0.63
CA VAL A 192 1.31 6.63 -0.37
C VAL A 192 1.53 7.47 0.88
N LEU A 193 1.25 8.77 0.78
CA LEU A 193 1.45 9.71 1.88
C LEU A 193 0.14 9.90 2.67
N PRO A 194 0.22 10.18 3.97
CA PRO A 194 -0.94 10.55 4.76
C PRO A 194 -1.70 11.74 4.14
N PRO A 195 -3.02 11.83 4.36
CA PRO A 195 -3.82 12.94 3.83
C PRO A 195 -3.27 14.30 4.26
N ARG A 196 -3.36 15.28 3.36
CA ARG A 196 -2.92 16.67 3.58
C ARG A 196 -1.41 16.81 3.86
N THR A 197 -0.58 15.91 3.35
CA THR A 197 0.89 16.04 3.46
C THR A 197 1.40 17.12 2.50
N SER A 198 1.51 18.35 2.99
CA SER A 198 1.95 19.52 2.20
C SER A 198 3.23 20.18 2.70
N SER A 199 3.71 19.85 3.90
CA SER A 199 4.94 20.46 4.41
C SER A 199 6.17 19.89 3.70
N LEU A 200 7.04 20.78 3.21
CA LEU A 200 8.29 20.40 2.55
C LEU A 200 9.14 19.45 3.42
N ARG A 201 9.18 19.68 4.74
CA ARG A 201 9.89 18.82 5.69
C ARG A 201 9.34 17.40 5.68
N SER A 202 8.02 17.24 5.73
CA SER A 202 7.38 15.92 5.70
C SER A 202 7.64 15.24 4.35
N VAL A 203 7.35 15.91 3.24
CA VAL A 203 7.57 15.36 1.90
C VAL A 203 9.02 14.96 1.69
N SER A 204 9.99 15.78 2.10
CA SER A 204 11.43 15.45 2.02
C SER A 204 11.83 14.21 2.83
N SER A 205 11.18 13.99 3.98
CA SER A 205 11.37 12.78 4.79
C SER A 205 10.88 11.53 4.04
N HIS A 206 9.72 11.62 3.37
CA HIS A 206 9.21 10.55 2.51
C HIS A 206 10.09 10.32 1.28
N VAL A 207 10.58 11.38 0.62
CA VAL A 207 11.55 11.28 -0.49
C VAL A 207 12.80 10.52 -0.04
N ARG A 208 13.39 10.87 1.11
CA ARG A 208 14.54 10.15 1.65
C ARG A 208 14.25 8.66 1.88
N ARG A 209 13.06 8.34 2.40
CA ARG A 209 12.64 6.95 2.66
C ARG A 209 12.50 6.15 1.37
N ILE A 210 11.80 6.68 0.36
CA ILE A 210 11.63 6.00 -0.92
C ILE A 210 12.96 5.91 -1.68
N SER A 211 13.84 6.92 -1.62
CA SER A 211 15.20 6.83 -2.19
C SER A 211 16.01 5.69 -1.57
N GLY A 212 15.96 5.53 -0.24
CA GLY A 212 16.64 4.43 0.43
C GLY A 212 16.08 3.06 0.02
N ALA A 213 14.76 2.94 -0.07
CA ALA A 213 14.11 1.71 -0.52
C ALA A 213 14.49 1.35 -1.98
N PHE A 214 14.53 2.36 -2.85
CA PHE A 214 14.89 2.21 -4.25
C PHE A 214 16.36 1.79 -4.44
N ILE A 215 17.30 2.43 -3.73
CA ILE A 215 18.71 2.07 -3.77
C ILE A 215 18.92 0.64 -3.24
N ASN A 216 18.31 0.29 -2.10
CA ASN A 216 18.39 -1.06 -1.55
C ASN A 216 17.83 -2.11 -2.52
N ALA A 217 16.73 -1.80 -3.22
CA ALA A 217 16.15 -2.67 -4.22
C ALA A 217 17.09 -2.91 -5.40
N LEU A 218 17.72 -1.86 -5.93
CA LEU A 218 18.70 -1.95 -7.01
C LEU A 218 19.98 -2.71 -6.60
N GLN A 219 20.48 -2.48 -5.38
CA GLN A 219 21.63 -3.20 -4.83
C GLN A 219 21.35 -4.70 -4.70
N ARG A 220 20.15 -5.08 -4.24
CA ARG A 220 19.73 -6.48 -4.08
C ARG A 220 19.72 -7.23 -5.41
N ILE A 221 19.34 -6.58 -6.51
CA ILE A 221 19.36 -7.19 -7.85
C ILE A 221 20.69 -7.00 -8.58
N GLN A 222 21.65 -6.28 -7.99
CA GLN A 222 22.96 -5.99 -8.58
C GLN A 222 22.84 -5.40 -10.00
N ARG A 223 22.10 -4.31 -10.15
CA ARG A 223 21.91 -3.61 -11.43
C ARG A 223 22.02 -2.11 -11.26
N HIS A 224 22.35 -1.39 -12.35
CA HIS A 224 22.42 0.07 -12.37
C HIS A 224 21.55 0.72 -13.44
N THR A 225 21.26 2.01 -13.27
CA THR A 225 20.43 2.78 -14.21
C THR A 225 21.05 4.14 -14.51
N ARG A 226 20.84 4.61 -15.74
CA ARG A 226 21.20 5.97 -16.17
C ARG A 226 20.03 6.96 -16.12
N GLN A 227 18.82 6.45 -15.92
CA GLN A 227 17.60 7.24 -15.94
C GLN A 227 16.70 6.79 -14.80
N ILE A 228 16.18 7.78 -14.08
CA ILE A 228 15.18 7.58 -13.05
C ILE A 228 14.00 8.44 -13.45
N GLU A 229 12.81 7.91 -13.27
CA GLU A 229 11.61 8.72 -13.28
C GLU A 229 11.17 8.94 -11.84
N PHE A 230 10.92 10.21 -11.51
CA PHE A 230 10.38 10.58 -10.22
C PHE A 230 9.04 11.29 -10.44
N VAL A 231 7.97 10.71 -9.90
CA VAL A 231 6.63 11.27 -10.03
C VAL A 231 6.12 11.65 -8.65
N VAL A 232 5.64 12.88 -8.55
CA VAL A 232 4.98 13.41 -7.34
C VAL A 232 3.53 13.59 -7.70
N ARG A 233 2.63 12.79 -7.12
CA ARG A 233 1.19 12.97 -7.34
C ARG A 233 0.66 13.91 -6.26
N ILE A 234 -0.05 14.94 -6.69
CA ILE A 234 -0.84 15.81 -5.82
C ILE A 234 -2.32 15.44 -5.99
N ASP A 235 -3.21 16.06 -5.20
CA ASP A 235 -4.65 15.80 -5.27
C ASP A 235 -5.15 15.85 -6.74
N ASN A 236 -5.61 14.69 -7.25
CA ASN A 236 -6.13 14.46 -8.61
C ASN A 236 -5.24 14.84 -9.80
N GLN A 237 -3.94 15.12 -9.62
CA GLN A 237 -3.03 15.46 -10.73
C GLN A 237 -1.60 14.92 -10.50
N PRO A 238 -0.98 14.25 -11.48
CA PRO A 238 0.44 13.94 -11.41
C PRO A 238 1.27 15.18 -11.72
N ILE A 239 2.31 15.41 -10.91
CA ILE A 239 3.46 16.24 -11.27
C ILE A 239 4.59 15.28 -11.62
N ALA A 240 4.74 14.99 -12.91
CA ALA A 240 5.90 14.23 -13.37
C ALA A 240 7.15 15.12 -13.25
N SER A 241 8.12 14.69 -12.43
CA SER A 241 9.44 15.30 -12.31
C SER A 241 10.45 14.31 -12.90
N GLY A 242 10.39 14.10 -14.22
CA GLY A 242 11.31 13.21 -14.92
C GLY A 242 12.76 13.69 -14.74
N THR A 243 13.48 13.10 -13.79
CA THR A 243 14.83 13.53 -13.43
C THR A 243 15.84 12.52 -13.96
N ARG A 244 16.46 12.84 -15.10
CA ARG A 244 17.51 12.00 -15.68
C ARG A 244 18.77 12.08 -14.83
N VAL A 245 18.92 11.15 -13.90
CA VAL A 245 20.13 11.00 -13.09
C VAL A 245 20.88 9.76 -13.53
N GLN A 246 22.14 9.94 -13.92
CA GLN A 246 23.05 8.83 -14.05
C GLN A 246 23.50 8.41 -12.64
N LEU A 247 23.03 7.25 -12.17
CA LEU A 247 23.43 6.70 -10.88
C LEU A 247 24.44 5.57 -11.08
N ASP A 248 25.66 5.81 -10.63
CA ASP A 248 26.53 4.69 -10.26
C ASP A 248 26.22 4.29 -8.82
N ILE A 249 25.51 3.17 -8.65
CA ILE A 249 24.98 2.72 -7.35
C ILE A 249 26.10 2.28 -6.40
N SER A 250 27.29 1.99 -6.94
CA SER A 250 28.49 1.67 -6.18
C SER A 250 28.91 2.86 -5.30
N GLU A 251 28.63 4.08 -5.76
CA GLU A 251 29.06 5.33 -5.12
C GLU A 251 27.88 6.20 -4.64
N THR A 252 26.67 5.99 -5.18
CA THR A 252 25.50 6.80 -4.87
C THR A 252 25.06 6.60 -3.41
N ARG A 253 25.11 7.68 -2.62
CA ARG A 253 24.55 7.69 -1.27
C ARG A 253 23.08 8.06 -1.32
N VAL A 254 22.29 7.47 -0.41
CA VAL A 254 20.85 7.77 -0.24
C VAL A 254 20.60 9.26 -0.06
N VAL A 255 21.50 9.95 0.65
CA VAL A 255 21.39 11.39 0.90
C VAL A 255 21.50 12.19 -0.39
N ASP A 256 22.38 11.79 -1.31
CA ASP A 256 22.65 12.54 -2.55
C ASP A 256 21.45 12.44 -3.50
N LEU A 257 20.92 11.22 -3.70
CA LEU A 257 19.71 11.00 -4.49
C LEU A 257 18.53 11.78 -3.89
N ALA A 258 18.32 11.69 -2.57
CA ALA A 258 17.21 12.38 -1.92
C ALA A 258 17.31 13.91 -2.06
N LEU A 259 18.49 14.49 -1.93
CA LEU A 259 18.71 15.93 -2.10
C LEU A 259 18.38 16.38 -3.53
N LEU A 260 18.85 15.62 -4.53
CA LEU A 260 18.60 15.90 -5.93
C LEU A 260 17.09 15.84 -6.27
N LEU A 261 16.39 14.81 -5.80
CA LEU A 261 14.95 14.67 -6.03
C LEU A 261 14.14 15.77 -5.33
N VAL A 262 14.51 16.15 -4.11
CA VAL A 262 13.87 17.28 -3.41
C VAL A 262 14.11 18.59 -4.15
N ALA A 263 15.32 18.80 -4.70
CA ALA A 263 15.62 19.99 -5.50
C ALA A 263 14.81 20.03 -6.80
N ALA A 264 14.69 18.90 -7.51
CA ALA A 264 13.87 18.78 -8.71
C ALA A 264 12.38 19.05 -8.43
N MET A 265 11.85 18.46 -7.35
CA MET A 265 10.46 18.68 -6.92
C MET A 265 10.15 20.15 -6.64
N LYS A 266 11.05 20.86 -5.96
CA LYS A 266 10.84 22.27 -5.58
C LYS A 266 10.65 23.21 -6.77
N GLN A 267 11.10 22.84 -7.96
CA GLN A 267 10.99 23.68 -9.16
C GLN A 267 9.56 23.75 -9.71
N SER A 268 8.77 22.68 -9.51
CA SER A 268 7.41 22.56 -10.05
C SER A 268 6.32 22.45 -8.99
N TRP A 269 6.69 22.14 -7.74
CA TRP A 269 5.73 21.97 -6.66
C TRP A 269 5.29 23.30 -6.05
N ASN A 270 3.98 23.56 -6.09
CA ASN A 270 3.34 24.78 -5.59
C ASN A 270 2.94 24.71 -4.10
N GLY A 271 3.30 23.64 -3.37
CA GLY A 271 2.89 23.43 -1.99
C GLY A 271 1.54 22.69 -1.82
N ALA A 272 0.93 22.21 -2.90
CA ALA A 272 -0.25 21.34 -2.84
C ALA A 272 0.04 20.05 -2.05
N SER A 273 -1.01 19.45 -1.49
CA SER A 273 -0.89 18.18 -0.77
C SER A 273 -0.39 17.08 -1.71
N VAL A 274 0.67 16.39 -1.30
CA VAL A 274 1.23 15.24 -2.00
C VAL A 274 0.52 13.98 -1.53
N THR A 275 0.01 13.20 -2.48
CA THR A 275 -0.67 11.92 -2.23
C THR A 275 0.25 10.73 -2.47
N HIS A 276 1.11 10.80 -3.49
CA HIS A 276 2.03 9.71 -3.84
C HIS A 276 3.40 10.24 -4.24
N LEU A 277 4.43 9.45 -3.93
CA LEU A 277 5.76 9.59 -4.52
C LEU A 277 6.10 8.26 -5.20
N GLU A 278 6.58 8.33 -6.43
CA GLU A 278 6.95 7.17 -7.24
C GLU A 278 8.36 7.36 -7.78
N LEU A 279 9.19 6.33 -7.64
CA LEU A 279 10.54 6.25 -8.21
C LEU A 279 10.63 5.00 -9.06
N SER A 280 10.90 5.17 -10.35
CA SER A 280 11.04 4.06 -11.27
C SER A 280 12.35 4.14 -12.05
N ALA A 281 12.88 2.99 -12.41
CA ALA A 281 13.92 2.86 -13.41
C ALA A 281 13.69 1.59 -14.21
N ASP A 282 13.70 1.76 -15.52
CA ASP A 282 13.68 0.68 -16.51
C ASP A 282 15.02 0.63 -17.25
N ASN A 283 15.23 -0.41 -18.06
CA ASN A 283 16.46 -0.60 -18.83
C ASN A 283 17.71 -0.68 -17.94
N LEU A 284 17.60 -1.50 -16.91
CA LEU A 284 18.65 -1.74 -15.94
C LEU A 284 19.85 -2.46 -16.56
N LEU A 285 21.05 -1.99 -16.24
CA LEU A 285 22.33 -2.46 -16.76
C LEU A 285 23.00 -3.42 -15.76
N ALA A 286 23.63 -4.48 -16.28
CA ALA A 286 24.44 -5.39 -15.46
C ALA A 286 25.74 -4.72 -14.97
N PRO A 287 26.26 -5.07 -13.78
CA PRO A 287 27.54 -4.55 -13.30
C PRO A 287 28.64 -5.01 -14.27
N GLY A 288 29.43 -4.07 -14.80
CA GLY A 288 30.55 -4.40 -15.69
C GLY A 288 30.18 -4.66 -17.15
N GLY A 289 29.21 -3.92 -17.70
CA GLY A 289 28.82 -4.05 -19.12
C GLY A 289 30.02 -3.95 -20.07
N GLN A 290 30.51 -5.10 -20.52
CA GLN A 290 31.20 -5.26 -21.78
C GLN A 290 30.23 -4.75 -22.87
N LEU A 291 30.68 -3.78 -23.66
CA LEU A 291 29.95 -3.35 -24.84
C LEU A 291 29.73 -4.58 -25.72
N ASP A 292 28.47 -4.89 -26.07
CA ASP A 292 28.18 -5.85 -27.12
C ASP A 292 28.87 -5.35 -28.39
N MET A 293 29.98 -5.99 -28.75
CA MET A 293 30.85 -5.61 -29.86
C MET A 293 30.31 -6.08 -31.21
N PHE A 294 29.01 -6.43 -31.29
CA PHE A 294 28.40 -7.08 -32.45
C PHE A 294 27.07 -6.48 -32.89
N SER A 295 26.78 -5.21 -32.59
CA SER A 295 25.73 -4.47 -33.29
C SER A 295 26.32 -3.68 -34.46
N GLY A 296 26.80 -4.41 -35.46
CA GLY A 296 27.41 -3.83 -36.66
C GLY A 296 27.97 -4.87 -37.62
N ILE A 297 27.12 -5.78 -38.12
CA ILE A 297 27.28 -6.42 -39.44
C ILE A 297 25.90 -6.48 -40.07
#